data_AF-A0A1H6C968-F1
#
_entry.id   AF-A0A1H6C968-F1
#
_cell.length_a   1.000
_cell.length_b   1.000
_cell.length_c   1.000
_cell.angle_alpha   90.00
_cell.angle_beta   90.00
_cell.angle_gamma   90.00
#
_symmetry.space_group_name_H-M   'P 1'
#
loop_
_entity.id
_entity.type
_entity.pdbx_description
1 polymer ?
#
loop_
_entity_poly.entity_id
_entity_poly.type
_entity_poly.pdbx_seq_one_letter_code
_entity_poly.pdbx_strand_id
1 'polypeptide(L)'
;MQRLAGRVGAGIAARREKVQARVKERPWLYAGICAGAFLVASVIAAPFVKAHLQAIAVLDLVANKPVPWALQKSIAHPVKTDELTLPTSNGPVPARMYTPTDMPDAPALIVLHGVHHLGMNEPRLIAFATAMSSCGIRVLTPELPDIKDYHVGANSIATIGDATKWMAERNVPRRTGNESATPMSFAPVGVMGLSFSGGLSLLAAASPQYRPYFRFVFAIGSQDEMLRVAQYYRTGEDAEPSGGEELLPPHEYGALVLEYENLEDFVPKQDLAPLRAVLRAHLYEEPANEKAAMALLNPQQAAEAKQLMDTTSATTREMLAKDEVKHVQDMAGVSPHGHLATLTTPVYLLHGEGDNIIPAAETQWMAAELPHQTLQAELISPVLSHLDLDGHGPGAWDQLKLVHFFALILHAAEGR
;
A
#
# COMPACT_ATOMS: atom_id res chain seq x y z
N MET A 1 -0.38 83.10 10.21
CA MET A 1 -0.40 81.71 9.69
C MET A 1 -0.46 80.62 10.77
N GLN A 2 -0.21 80.89 12.06
CA GLN A 2 -0.29 79.85 13.12
C GLN A 2 -1.70 79.44 13.58
N ARG A 3 -2.75 80.26 13.36
CA ARG A 3 -4.12 79.93 13.80
C ARG A 3 -4.92 79.00 12.85
N LEU A 4 -4.50 78.84 11.59
CA LEU A 4 -5.16 77.91 10.66
C LEU A 4 -4.64 76.47 10.78
N ALA A 5 -3.36 76.27 11.13
CA ALA A 5 -2.78 74.94 11.31
C ALA A 5 -3.38 74.18 12.52
N GLY A 6 -3.71 74.88 13.61
CA GLY A 6 -4.30 74.26 14.81
C GLY A 6 -5.73 73.73 14.62
N ARG A 7 -6.54 74.35 13.74
CA ARG A 7 -7.93 73.91 13.49
C ARG A 7 -8.00 72.67 12.58
N VAL A 8 -7.06 72.51 11.65
CA VAL A 8 -6.99 71.32 10.78
C VAL A 8 -6.44 70.11 11.55
N GLY A 9 -5.43 70.30 12.41
CA GLY A 9 -4.91 69.25 13.29
C GLY A 9 -5.94 68.72 14.30
N ALA A 10 -6.74 69.60 14.90
CA ALA A 10 -7.80 69.22 15.84
C ALA A 10 -8.96 68.47 15.16
N GLY A 11 -9.32 68.83 13.92
CA GLY A 11 -10.36 68.13 13.14
C GLY A 11 -9.95 66.71 12.69
N ILE A 12 -8.67 66.50 12.39
CA ILE A 12 -8.11 65.19 12.04
C ILE A 12 -7.97 64.31 13.29
N ALA A 13 -7.53 64.88 14.42
CA ALA A 13 -7.47 64.19 15.70
C ALA A 13 -8.87 63.73 16.18
N ALA A 14 -9.87 64.61 16.14
CA ALA A 14 -11.25 64.27 16.51
C ALA A 14 -11.92 63.25 15.57
N ARG A 15 -11.53 63.23 14.28
CA ARG A 15 -11.95 62.18 13.34
C ARG A 15 -11.29 60.83 13.66
N ARG A 16 -10.00 60.81 14.01
CA ARG A 16 -9.29 59.60 14.47
C ARG A 16 -9.89 59.06 15.77
N GLU A 17 -10.22 59.94 16.72
CA GLU A 17 -10.86 59.57 17.99
C GLU A 17 -12.27 58.99 17.79
N LYS A 18 -13.09 59.59 16.91
CA LYS A 18 -14.43 59.06 16.58
C LYS A 18 -14.40 57.72 15.82
N VAL A 19 -13.40 57.50 14.98
CA VAL A 19 -13.18 56.21 14.31
C VAL A 19 -12.68 55.17 15.31
N GLN A 20 -11.75 55.53 16.21
CA GLN A 20 -11.29 54.66 17.30
C GLN A 20 -12.40 54.32 18.30
N ALA A 21 -13.29 55.26 18.62
CA ALA A 21 -14.45 55.02 19.48
C ALA A 21 -15.50 54.10 18.83
N ARG A 22 -15.79 54.26 17.53
CA ARG A 22 -16.71 53.36 16.79
C ARG A 22 -16.19 51.93 16.64
N VAL A 23 -14.87 51.75 16.59
CA VAL A 23 -14.23 50.43 16.61
C VAL A 23 -14.31 49.79 18.01
N LYS A 24 -14.27 50.60 19.08
CA LYS A 24 -14.39 50.15 20.48
C LYS A 24 -15.83 49.75 20.88
N GLU A 25 -16.85 50.20 20.16
CA GLU A 25 -18.28 50.00 20.51
C GLU A 25 -18.94 48.76 19.88
N ARG A 26 -18.21 47.91 19.14
CA ARG A 26 -18.78 46.71 18.50
C ARG A 26 -18.02 45.41 18.79
N PRO A 27 -17.80 45.06 20.07
CA PRO A 27 -17.16 43.78 20.44
C PRO A 27 -17.91 42.56 19.86
N TRP A 28 -19.24 42.67 19.71
CA TRP A 28 -20.10 41.66 19.10
C TRP A 28 -19.83 41.42 17.61
N LEU A 29 -19.40 42.45 16.87
CA LEU A 29 -19.05 42.32 15.45
C LEU A 29 -17.71 41.58 15.29
N TYR A 30 -16.72 41.91 16.13
CA TYR A 30 -15.45 41.19 16.19
C TYR A 30 -15.62 39.75 16.68
N ALA A 31 -16.43 39.54 17.72
CA ALA A 31 -16.78 38.20 18.18
C ALA A 31 -17.49 37.39 17.09
N GLY A 32 -18.40 38.01 16.33
CA GLY A 32 -19.06 37.39 15.17
C GLY A 32 -18.09 37.04 14.05
N ILE A 33 -17.13 37.90 13.73
CA ILE A 33 -16.07 37.63 12.74
C ILE A 33 -15.16 36.49 13.21
N CYS A 34 -14.72 36.50 14.47
CA CYS A 34 -13.90 35.43 15.03
C CYS A 34 -14.66 34.10 15.08
N ALA A 35 -15.93 34.10 15.48
CA ALA A 35 -16.78 32.92 15.47
C ALA A 35 -17.01 32.39 14.05
N GLY A 36 -17.25 33.28 13.08
CA GLY A 36 -17.36 32.93 11.67
C GLY A 36 -16.05 32.34 11.11
N ALA A 37 -14.90 32.96 11.42
CA ALA A 37 -13.59 32.46 11.02
C ALA A 37 -13.28 31.10 11.67
N PHE A 38 -13.62 30.90 12.94
CA PHE A 38 -13.48 29.62 13.63
C PHE A 38 -14.37 28.55 13.01
N LEU A 39 -15.62 28.87 12.67
CA LEU A 39 -16.53 27.94 12.00
C LEU A 39 -15.99 27.54 10.63
N VAL A 40 -15.52 28.50 9.83
CA VAL A 40 -14.92 28.25 8.51
C VAL A 40 -13.66 27.39 8.65
N ALA A 41 -12.76 27.71 9.58
CA ALA A 41 -11.58 26.90 9.86
C ALA A 41 -11.94 25.48 10.30
N SER A 42 -12.97 25.32 11.14
CA SER A 42 -13.46 24.02 11.61
C SER A 42 -14.04 23.19 10.46
N VAL A 43 -14.79 23.81 9.54
CA VAL A 43 -15.35 23.13 8.35
C VAL A 43 -14.23 22.70 7.39
N ILE A 44 -13.22 23.55 7.19
CA ILE A 44 -12.06 23.22 6.35
C ILE A 44 -11.23 22.09 6.98
N ALA A 45 -11.06 22.09 8.30
CA ALA A 45 -10.29 21.07 9.01
C ALA A 45 -11.04 19.75 9.20
N ALA A 46 -12.37 19.73 9.13
CA ALA A 46 -13.17 18.55 9.47
C ALA A 46 -12.85 17.30 8.61
N PRO A 47 -12.71 17.37 7.27
CA PRO A 47 -12.31 16.21 6.47
C PRO A 47 -10.92 15.69 6.82
N PHE A 48 -9.98 16.60 7.09
CA PHE A 48 -8.62 16.25 7.49
C PHE A 48 -8.61 15.54 8.85
N VAL A 49 -9.33 16.08 9.84
CA VAL A 49 -9.46 15.46 11.17
C VAL A 49 -10.13 14.09 11.05
N LYS A 50 -11.21 13.98 10.28
CA LYS A 50 -11.90 12.70 10.02
C LYS A 50 -10.93 11.65 9.47
N ALA A 51 -10.16 11.98 8.44
CA ALA A 51 -9.22 11.05 7.82
C ALA A 51 -8.14 10.55 8.81
N HIS A 52 -7.65 11.41 9.71
CA HIS A 52 -6.68 10.99 10.73
C HIS A 52 -7.30 10.08 11.79
N LEU A 53 -8.52 10.39 12.25
CA LEU A 53 -9.24 9.53 13.20
C LEU A 53 -9.55 8.16 12.59
N GLN A 54 -9.92 8.13 11.31
CA GLN A 54 -10.12 6.89 10.55
C GLN A 54 -8.81 6.12 10.37
N ALA A 55 -7.70 6.79 10.05
CA ALA A 55 -6.39 6.16 9.92
C ALA A 55 -5.95 5.48 11.23
N ILE A 56 -6.13 6.14 12.38
CA ILE A 56 -5.87 5.53 13.70
C ILE A 56 -6.72 4.27 13.89
N ALA A 57 -8.03 4.36 13.62
CA ALA A 57 -8.93 3.22 13.80
C ALA A 57 -8.58 2.05 12.87
N VAL A 58 -8.22 2.32 11.61
CA VAL A 58 -7.78 1.29 10.66
C VAL A 58 -6.50 0.62 11.14
N LEU A 59 -5.49 1.39 11.54
CA LEU A 59 -4.21 0.86 12.02
C LEU A 59 -4.40 0.02 13.30
N ASP A 60 -5.24 0.47 14.24
CA ASP A 60 -5.55 -0.29 15.45
C ASP A 60 -6.26 -1.62 15.12
N LEU A 61 -7.24 -1.62 14.20
CA LEU A 61 -7.93 -2.85 13.78
C LEU A 61 -6.98 -3.85 13.13
N VAL A 62 -6.09 -3.40 12.25
CA VAL A 62 -5.07 -4.26 11.63
C VAL A 62 -4.10 -4.82 12.67
N ALA A 63 -3.74 -4.03 13.68
CA ALA A 63 -2.92 -4.45 14.80
C ALA A 63 -3.68 -5.31 15.83
N ASN A 64 -4.93 -5.70 15.55
CA ASN A 64 -5.82 -6.43 16.45
C ASN A 64 -6.01 -5.75 17.83
N LYS A 65 -5.99 -4.42 17.84
CA LYS A 65 -6.24 -3.57 19.01
C LYS A 65 -7.70 -3.09 19.01
N PRO A 66 -8.32 -2.93 20.19
CA PRO A 66 -9.67 -2.39 20.26
C PRO A 66 -9.66 -0.91 19.86
N VAL A 67 -10.58 -0.53 18.96
CA VAL A 67 -10.74 0.88 18.59
C VAL A 67 -11.33 1.66 19.77
N PRO A 68 -10.69 2.77 20.20
CA PRO A 68 -11.20 3.59 21.28
C PRO A 68 -12.66 4.02 21.05
N TRP A 69 -13.48 4.00 22.10
CA TRP A 69 -14.92 4.32 22.00
C TRP A 69 -15.21 5.68 21.36
N ALA A 70 -14.31 6.65 21.54
CA ALA A 70 -14.40 7.98 20.94
C ALA A 70 -14.24 7.97 19.41
N LEU A 71 -13.57 6.97 18.86
CA LEU A 71 -13.29 6.81 17.42
C LEU A 71 -14.28 5.87 16.71
N GLN A 72 -15.10 5.12 17.45
CA GLN A 72 -16.06 4.17 16.88
C GLN A 72 -17.06 4.84 15.92
N LYS A 73 -17.39 6.12 16.13
CA LYS A 73 -18.25 6.88 15.22
C LYS A 73 -17.61 7.18 13.86
N SER A 74 -16.28 7.14 13.77
CA SER A 74 -15.53 7.38 12.52
C SER A 74 -15.39 6.13 11.65
N ILE A 75 -15.65 4.94 12.21
CA ILE A 75 -15.67 3.62 11.55
C ILE A 75 -17.01 2.92 11.79
N ALA A 76 -18.11 3.65 11.53
CA ALA A 76 -19.44 3.24 11.98
C ALA A 76 -20.28 2.52 10.91
N HIS A 77 -19.77 2.42 9.67
CA HIS A 77 -20.56 1.85 8.58
C HIS A 77 -20.63 0.32 8.70
N PRO A 78 -21.83 -0.28 8.76
CA PRO A 78 -21.95 -1.73 8.78
C PRO A 78 -21.51 -2.32 7.44
N VAL A 79 -20.56 -3.26 7.48
CA VAL A 79 -19.96 -3.86 6.28
C VAL A 79 -20.68 -5.15 5.92
N LYS A 80 -21.06 -5.29 4.64
CA LYS A 80 -21.47 -6.54 4.02
C LYS A 80 -20.33 -7.09 3.18
N THR A 81 -20.10 -8.40 3.31
CA THR A 81 -19.09 -9.12 2.54
C THR A 81 -19.77 -10.06 1.55
N ASP A 82 -19.39 -9.98 0.27
CA ASP A 82 -19.86 -10.85 -0.80
C ASP A 82 -18.66 -11.52 -1.48
N GLU A 83 -18.69 -12.84 -1.61
CA GLU A 83 -17.74 -13.57 -2.46
C GLU A 83 -18.24 -13.61 -3.90
N LEU A 84 -17.34 -13.39 -4.85
CA LEU A 84 -17.65 -13.31 -6.26
C LEU A 84 -16.49 -13.85 -7.11
N THR A 85 -16.75 -14.02 -8.40
CA THR A 85 -15.75 -14.46 -9.37
C THR A 85 -15.56 -13.36 -10.40
N LEU A 86 -14.33 -12.88 -10.53
CA LEU A 86 -13.95 -11.87 -11.50
C LEU A 86 -13.54 -12.53 -12.82
N PRO A 87 -14.11 -12.12 -13.96
CA PRO A 87 -13.57 -12.51 -15.26
C PRO A 87 -12.26 -11.75 -15.52
N THR A 88 -11.19 -12.49 -15.81
CA THR A 88 -9.88 -11.91 -16.22
C THR A 88 -9.39 -12.59 -17.49
N SER A 89 -8.40 -11.99 -18.16
CA SER A 89 -7.76 -12.53 -19.36
C SER A 89 -7.12 -13.90 -19.11
N ASN A 90 -6.68 -14.16 -17.88
CA ASN A 90 -6.02 -15.40 -17.47
C ASN A 90 -7.00 -16.43 -16.89
N GLY A 91 -8.30 -16.15 -16.97
CA GLY A 91 -9.37 -16.99 -16.44
C GLY A 91 -10.11 -16.35 -15.27
N PRO A 92 -11.21 -16.96 -14.84
CA PRO A 92 -11.96 -16.46 -13.69
C PRO A 92 -11.14 -16.60 -12.39
N VAL A 93 -11.08 -15.55 -11.59
CA VAL A 93 -10.43 -15.58 -10.26
C VAL A 93 -11.44 -15.30 -9.14
N PRO A 94 -11.32 -15.96 -7.97
CA PRO A 94 -12.09 -15.58 -6.78
C PRO A 94 -11.78 -14.15 -6.37
N ALA A 95 -12.77 -13.47 -5.80
CA ALA A 95 -12.61 -12.17 -5.19
C ALA A 95 -13.63 -11.99 -4.06
N ARG A 96 -13.36 -11.03 -3.20
CA ARG A 96 -14.27 -10.63 -2.12
C ARG A 96 -14.52 -9.14 -2.15
N MET A 97 -15.80 -8.76 -2.07
CA MET A 97 -16.26 -7.39 -2.02
C MET A 97 -16.73 -7.06 -0.61
N TYR A 98 -16.22 -5.95 -0.07
CA TYR A 98 -16.63 -5.36 1.20
C TYR A 98 -17.35 -4.05 0.90
N THR A 99 -18.62 -3.96 1.29
CA THR A 99 -19.47 -2.81 0.99
C THR A 99 -20.08 -2.22 2.26
N PRO A 100 -19.93 -0.91 2.51
CA PRO A 100 -20.69 -0.24 3.56
C PRO A 100 -22.17 -0.22 3.17
N THR A 101 -23.00 -0.90 3.94
CA THR A 101 -24.42 -1.18 3.60
C THR A 101 -25.30 0.05 3.49
N ASP A 102 -24.95 1.12 4.21
CA ASP A 102 -25.60 2.43 4.18
C ASP A 102 -25.04 3.36 3.10
N MET A 103 -23.93 2.97 2.45
CA MET A 103 -23.29 3.71 1.35
C MET A 103 -22.90 2.79 0.18
N PRO A 104 -23.86 2.13 -0.48
CA PRO A 104 -23.58 1.14 -1.53
C PRO A 104 -22.88 1.71 -2.77
N ASP A 105 -22.90 3.04 -2.94
CA ASP A 105 -22.23 3.76 -4.03
C ASP A 105 -20.95 4.46 -3.55
N ALA A 106 -20.39 4.07 -2.40
CA ALA A 106 -19.13 4.61 -1.88
C ALA A 106 -17.98 4.51 -2.90
N PRO A 107 -16.98 5.42 -2.83
CA PRO A 107 -15.74 5.28 -3.62
C PRO A 107 -15.09 3.92 -3.41
N ALA A 108 -14.23 3.51 -4.34
CA ALA A 108 -13.70 2.15 -4.36
C ALA A 108 -12.18 2.09 -4.28
N LEU A 109 -11.70 1.07 -3.57
CA LEU A 109 -10.30 0.70 -3.42
C LEU A 109 -10.15 -0.79 -3.72
N ILE A 110 -9.10 -1.15 -4.46
CA ILE A 110 -8.66 -2.54 -4.59
C ILE A 110 -7.50 -2.76 -3.63
N VAL A 111 -7.51 -3.87 -2.90
CA VAL A 111 -6.41 -4.26 -2.01
C VAL A 111 -5.92 -5.65 -2.39
N LEU A 112 -4.64 -5.75 -2.71
CA LEU A 112 -3.99 -6.95 -3.25
C LEU A 112 -3.05 -7.53 -2.19
N HIS A 113 -3.15 -8.84 -1.99
CA HIS A 113 -2.27 -9.56 -1.06
C HIS A 113 -0.85 -9.68 -1.60
N GLY A 114 0.12 -9.86 -0.71
CA GLY A 114 1.49 -10.27 -1.05
C GLY A 114 1.60 -11.79 -1.25
N VAL A 115 2.83 -12.27 -1.47
CA VAL A 115 3.10 -13.71 -1.59
C VAL A 115 2.76 -14.41 -0.27
N HIS A 116 1.71 -15.21 -0.28
CA HIS A 116 1.24 -15.98 0.88
C HIS A 116 0.16 -16.99 0.45
N HIS A 117 0.23 -18.23 0.95
CA HIS A 117 -0.70 -19.32 0.60
C HIS A 117 -2.18 -19.04 0.90
N LEU A 118 -2.49 -18.17 1.85
CA LEU A 118 -3.88 -17.75 2.14
C LEU A 118 -4.44 -16.78 1.11
N GLY A 119 -3.60 -16.07 0.34
CA GLY A 119 -4.00 -15.09 -0.64
C GLY A 119 -4.97 -14.03 -0.08
N MET A 120 -6.12 -13.86 -0.73
CA MET A 120 -7.19 -12.95 -0.28
C MET A 120 -7.82 -13.33 1.08
N ASN A 121 -7.49 -14.51 1.61
CA ASN A 121 -7.98 -14.99 2.91
C ASN A 121 -7.02 -14.71 4.07
N GLU A 122 -5.92 -13.99 3.82
CA GLU A 122 -5.00 -13.60 4.89
C GLU A 122 -5.74 -12.73 5.94
N PRO A 123 -5.68 -13.07 7.24
CA PRO A 123 -6.52 -12.42 8.25
C PRO A 123 -6.29 -10.91 8.41
N ARG A 124 -5.05 -10.43 8.29
CA ARG A 124 -4.72 -9.00 8.39
C ARG A 124 -5.25 -8.25 7.17
N LEU A 125 -5.20 -8.84 5.97
CA LEU A 125 -5.82 -8.30 4.76
C LEU A 125 -7.34 -8.19 4.92
N ILE A 126 -8.00 -9.23 5.43
CA ILE A 126 -9.46 -9.21 5.70
C ILE A 126 -9.80 -8.11 6.71
N ALA A 127 -9.02 -7.99 7.79
CA ALA A 127 -9.22 -6.97 8.81
C ALA A 127 -9.05 -5.56 8.23
N PHE A 128 -8.02 -5.35 7.40
CA PHE A 128 -7.78 -4.08 6.71
C PHE A 128 -8.91 -3.73 5.76
N ALA A 129 -9.31 -4.65 4.88
CA ALA A 129 -10.40 -4.43 3.92
C ALA A 129 -11.74 -4.12 4.62
N THR A 130 -12.01 -4.82 5.72
CA THR A 130 -13.17 -4.54 6.56
C THR A 130 -13.10 -3.16 7.21
N ALA A 131 -11.94 -2.80 7.77
CA ALA A 131 -11.73 -1.50 8.41
C ALA A 131 -11.89 -0.32 7.43
N MET A 132 -11.26 -0.43 6.26
CA MET A 132 -11.41 0.54 5.17
C MET A 132 -12.87 0.62 4.71
N SER A 133 -13.58 -0.51 4.67
CA SER A 133 -15.00 -0.50 4.32
C SER A 133 -15.88 0.18 5.38
N SER A 134 -15.58 -0.02 6.66
CA SER A 134 -16.23 0.68 7.78
C SER A 134 -15.95 2.19 7.78
N CYS A 135 -14.91 2.66 7.07
CA CYS A 135 -14.64 4.09 6.83
C CYS A 135 -15.45 4.70 5.69
N GLY A 136 -16.25 3.89 4.96
CA GLY A 136 -17.08 4.36 3.88
C GLY A 136 -16.49 4.20 2.48
N ILE A 137 -15.63 3.20 2.30
CA ILE A 137 -15.01 2.85 1.02
C ILE A 137 -15.49 1.44 0.61
N ARG A 138 -15.76 1.17 -0.66
CA ARG A 138 -15.94 -0.20 -1.13
C ARG A 138 -14.57 -0.82 -1.36
N VAL A 139 -14.34 -2.01 -0.83
CA VAL A 139 -13.05 -2.69 -0.98
C VAL A 139 -13.23 -3.97 -1.77
N LEU A 140 -12.44 -4.14 -2.84
CA LEU A 140 -12.33 -5.38 -3.58
C LEU A 140 -10.98 -6.03 -3.30
N THR A 141 -10.98 -7.27 -2.85
CA THR A 141 -9.77 -8.09 -2.71
C THR A 141 -9.84 -9.25 -3.71
N PRO A 142 -9.27 -9.11 -4.91
CA PRO A 142 -9.16 -10.23 -5.83
C PRO A 142 -8.06 -11.18 -5.36
N GLU A 143 -8.25 -12.47 -5.62
CA GLU A 143 -7.17 -13.45 -5.49
C GLU A 143 -6.22 -13.33 -6.67
N LEU A 144 -4.92 -13.36 -6.39
CA LEU A 144 -3.85 -13.47 -7.38
C LEU A 144 -3.31 -14.91 -7.29
N PRO A 145 -3.78 -15.85 -8.14
CA PRO A 145 -3.48 -17.27 -7.99
C PRO A 145 -1.98 -17.57 -7.97
N ASP A 146 -1.22 -16.94 -8.87
CA ASP A 146 0.23 -17.11 -8.99
C ASP A 146 0.93 -16.62 -7.71
N ILE A 147 0.60 -15.43 -7.23
CA ILE A 147 1.17 -14.86 -5.97
C ILE A 147 0.81 -15.72 -4.76
N LYS A 148 -0.40 -16.29 -4.73
CA LYS A 148 -0.82 -17.22 -3.67
C LYS A 148 -0.03 -18.52 -3.70
N ASP A 149 0.37 -18.99 -4.88
CA ASP A 149 1.20 -20.19 -5.05
C ASP A 149 2.68 -19.85 -5.21
N TYR A 150 3.13 -18.73 -4.64
CA TYR A 150 4.55 -18.36 -4.55
C TYR A 150 5.24 -18.20 -5.92
N HIS A 151 4.50 -17.74 -6.93
CA HIS A 151 5.00 -17.42 -8.26
C HIS A 151 4.79 -15.92 -8.56
N VAL A 152 5.88 -15.17 -8.73
CA VAL A 152 5.80 -13.75 -9.08
C VAL A 152 5.89 -13.58 -10.60
N GLY A 153 4.76 -13.81 -11.27
CA GLY A 153 4.66 -13.79 -12.74
C GLY A 153 3.90 -12.61 -13.34
N ALA A 154 4.15 -12.35 -14.63
CA ALA A 154 3.51 -11.28 -15.41
C ALA A 154 1.98 -11.45 -15.55
N ASN A 155 1.45 -12.67 -15.39
CA ASN A 155 0.00 -12.92 -15.39
C ASN A 155 -0.72 -12.08 -14.32
N SER A 156 -0.10 -11.89 -13.15
CA SER A 156 -0.66 -11.11 -12.06
C SER A 156 -0.85 -9.64 -12.45
N ILE A 157 -0.01 -9.08 -13.33
CA ILE A 157 -0.15 -7.71 -13.86
C ILE A 157 -1.47 -7.56 -14.62
N ALA A 158 -1.79 -8.54 -15.48
CA ALA A 158 -3.04 -8.54 -16.24
C ALA A 158 -4.26 -8.74 -15.32
N THR A 159 -4.19 -9.66 -14.35
CA THR A 159 -5.24 -9.89 -13.34
C THR A 159 -5.54 -8.62 -12.54
N ILE A 160 -4.50 -7.88 -12.11
CA ILE A 160 -4.63 -6.59 -11.42
C ILE A 160 -5.33 -5.58 -12.33
N GLY A 161 -4.86 -5.42 -13.56
CA GLY A 161 -5.45 -4.50 -14.53
C GLY A 161 -6.92 -4.78 -14.84
N ASP A 162 -7.28 -6.05 -15.03
CA ASP A 162 -8.64 -6.49 -15.31
C ASP A 162 -9.57 -6.27 -14.10
N ALA A 163 -9.09 -6.56 -12.88
CA ALA A 163 -9.85 -6.29 -11.66
C ALA A 163 -10.09 -4.78 -11.47
N THR A 164 -9.07 -3.95 -11.74
CA THR A 164 -9.18 -2.48 -11.71
C THR A 164 -10.19 -1.96 -12.71
N LYS A 165 -10.14 -2.44 -13.96
CA LYS A 165 -11.12 -2.10 -14.99
C LYS A 165 -12.54 -2.52 -14.57
N TRP A 166 -12.70 -3.77 -14.13
CA TRP A 166 -14.01 -4.31 -13.73
C TRP A 166 -14.65 -3.50 -12.60
N MET A 167 -13.84 -3.07 -11.62
CA MET A 167 -14.30 -2.27 -10.49
C MET A 167 -14.60 -0.83 -10.93
N ALA A 168 -13.75 -0.22 -11.75
CA ALA A 168 -13.95 1.14 -12.23
C ALA A 168 -15.25 1.30 -13.05
N GLU A 169 -15.58 0.32 -13.89
CA GLU A 169 -16.86 0.27 -14.64
C GLU A 169 -18.09 0.18 -13.70
N ARG A 170 -17.92 -0.36 -12.49
CA ARG A 170 -18.95 -0.47 -11.43
C ARG A 170 -18.85 0.62 -10.36
N ASN A 171 -17.88 1.52 -10.51
CA ASN A 171 -17.64 2.64 -9.60
C ASN A 171 -18.33 3.93 -10.05
N VAL A 172 -19.02 3.91 -11.21
CA VAL A 172 -19.79 5.07 -11.70
C VAL A 172 -20.91 5.40 -10.71
N PRO A 173 -20.95 6.62 -10.14
CA PRO A 173 -22.01 7.02 -9.22
C PRO A 173 -23.41 6.92 -9.85
N ARG A 174 -24.39 6.40 -9.10
CA ARG A 174 -25.79 6.48 -9.50
C ARG A 174 -26.22 7.95 -9.55
N ARG A 175 -26.63 8.43 -10.73
CA ARG A 175 -27.12 9.79 -10.92
C ARG A 175 -28.36 10.05 -10.08
N THR A 176 -28.31 11.06 -9.23
CA THR A 176 -29.49 11.60 -8.54
C THR A 176 -29.95 12.90 -9.22
N GLY A 177 -30.64 12.78 -10.36
CA GLY A 177 -31.38 13.88 -10.98
C GLY A 177 -30.56 14.95 -11.74
N ASN A 178 -31.13 15.39 -12.86
CA ASN A 178 -30.87 16.61 -13.66
C ASN A 178 -29.44 17.12 -13.96
N GLU A 179 -28.39 16.31 -13.80
CA GLU A 179 -27.03 16.71 -14.22
C GLU A 179 -26.80 16.45 -15.71
N SER A 180 -26.60 17.54 -16.47
CA SER A 180 -26.35 17.58 -17.91
C SER A 180 -24.91 17.27 -18.32
N ALA A 181 -24.18 16.46 -17.54
CA ALA A 181 -22.83 16.04 -17.90
C ALA A 181 -22.88 14.83 -18.85
N THR A 182 -21.86 14.66 -19.69
CA THR A 182 -21.66 13.45 -20.50
C THR A 182 -21.61 12.21 -19.59
N PRO A 183 -22.27 11.09 -19.91
CA PRO A 183 -22.19 9.89 -19.08
C PRO A 183 -20.74 9.40 -19.02
N MET A 184 -20.18 9.24 -17.82
CA MET A 184 -18.92 8.51 -17.66
C MET A 184 -19.18 7.01 -17.78
N SER A 185 -18.38 6.30 -18.56
CA SER A 185 -18.46 4.83 -18.68
C SER A 185 -17.78 4.09 -17.53
N PHE A 186 -16.90 4.77 -16.79
CA PHE A 186 -16.19 4.25 -15.62
C PHE A 186 -15.81 5.41 -14.67
N ALA A 187 -15.50 5.09 -13.42
CA ALA A 187 -14.85 5.99 -12.47
C ALA A 187 -13.58 5.32 -11.93
N PRO A 188 -12.38 5.88 -12.12
CA PRO A 188 -11.12 5.27 -11.69
C PRO A 188 -11.12 4.92 -10.19
N VAL A 189 -10.37 3.89 -9.81
CA VAL A 189 -10.31 3.38 -8.44
C VAL A 189 -8.90 3.39 -7.90
N GLY A 190 -8.75 3.52 -6.58
CA GLY A 190 -7.45 3.35 -5.95
C GLY A 190 -7.04 1.88 -5.98
N VAL A 191 -5.74 1.61 -6.06
CA VAL A 191 -5.18 0.25 -5.95
C VAL A 191 -4.08 0.24 -4.93
N MET A 192 -4.20 -0.63 -3.93
CA MET A 192 -3.20 -0.88 -2.91
C MET A 192 -2.60 -2.27 -3.10
N GLY A 193 -1.29 -2.35 -3.24
CA GLY A 193 -0.55 -3.60 -3.37
C GLY A 193 0.40 -3.80 -2.21
N LEU A 194 0.32 -4.98 -1.58
CA LEU A 194 1.24 -5.41 -0.53
C LEU A 194 2.38 -6.24 -1.14
N SER A 195 3.61 -6.03 -0.68
CA SER A 195 4.79 -6.79 -1.11
C SER A 195 4.92 -6.78 -2.64
N PHE A 196 5.16 -7.93 -3.27
CA PHE A 196 5.33 -8.04 -4.72
C PHE A 196 4.18 -7.46 -5.55
N SER A 197 2.95 -7.49 -5.03
CA SER A 197 1.77 -6.95 -5.71
C SER A 197 1.79 -5.42 -5.84
N GLY A 198 2.60 -4.69 -5.06
CA GLY A 198 2.80 -3.25 -5.20
C GLY A 198 3.47 -2.89 -6.52
N GLY A 199 4.63 -3.48 -6.82
CA GLY A 199 5.37 -3.29 -8.06
C GLY A 199 4.57 -3.77 -9.27
N LEU A 200 3.89 -4.91 -9.16
CA LEU A 200 2.99 -5.40 -10.21
C LEU A 200 1.82 -4.44 -10.47
N SER A 201 1.32 -3.75 -9.44
CA SER A 201 0.29 -2.72 -9.61
C SER A 201 0.82 -1.48 -10.32
N LEU A 202 2.09 -1.10 -10.10
CA LEU A 202 2.73 -0.01 -10.84
C LEU A 202 2.87 -0.36 -12.32
N LEU A 203 3.31 -1.59 -12.65
CA LEU A 203 3.36 -2.08 -14.02
C LEU A 203 1.98 -2.11 -14.69
N ALA A 204 0.94 -2.54 -13.97
CA ALA A 204 -0.43 -2.51 -14.47
C ALA A 204 -0.90 -1.07 -14.73
N ALA A 205 -0.58 -0.13 -13.84
CA ALA A 205 -0.92 1.29 -13.99
C ALA A 205 -0.11 2.00 -15.09
N ALA A 206 1.09 1.51 -15.41
CA ALA A 206 1.91 1.99 -16.53
C ALA A 206 1.35 1.52 -17.88
N SER A 207 0.67 0.37 -17.92
CA SER A 207 0.10 -0.18 -19.15
C SER A 207 -1.01 0.71 -19.73
N PRO A 208 -0.91 1.16 -21.01
CA PRO A 208 -1.90 2.06 -21.61
C PRO A 208 -3.33 1.52 -21.60
N GLN A 209 -3.51 0.20 -21.63
CA GLN A 209 -4.83 -0.43 -21.64
C GLN A 209 -5.56 -0.33 -20.30
N TYR A 210 -4.82 -0.23 -19.18
CA TYR A 210 -5.39 -0.21 -17.84
C TYR A 210 -5.26 1.14 -17.14
N ARG A 211 -4.23 1.93 -17.48
CA ARG A 211 -3.94 3.24 -16.91
C ARG A 211 -5.17 4.13 -16.67
N PRO A 212 -6.16 4.25 -17.58
CA PRO A 212 -7.33 5.10 -17.33
C PRO A 212 -8.17 4.70 -16.12
N TYR A 213 -8.10 3.46 -15.66
CA TYR A 213 -8.92 2.94 -14.56
C TYR A 213 -8.27 3.11 -13.18
N PHE A 214 -7.00 3.52 -13.13
CA PHE A 214 -6.30 3.76 -11.87
C PHE A 214 -6.45 5.23 -11.44
N ARG A 215 -6.93 5.43 -10.22
CA ARG A 215 -6.94 6.75 -9.58
C ARG A 215 -5.62 7.07 -8.91
N PHE A 216 -5.04 6.07 -8.24
CA PHE A 216 -3.71 6.11 -7.64
C PHE A 216 -3.24 4.67 -7.40
N VAL A 217 -1.93 4.49 -7.21
CA VAL A 217 -1.32 3.25 -6.71
C VAL A 217 -0.72 3.53 -5.33
N PHE A 218 -0.97 2.63 -4.39
CA PHE A 218 -0.36 2.63 -3.06
C PHE A 218 0.43 1.32 -2.90
N ALA A 219 1.75 1.39 -3.03
CA ALA A 219 2.63 0.24 -2.86
C ALA A 219 3.19 0.21 -1.44
N ILE A 220 3.09 -0.95 -0.78
CA ILE A 220 3.62 -1.17 0.57
C ILE A 220 4.64 -2.29 0.56
N GLY A 221 5.86 -2.02 1.04
CA GLY A 221 6.91 -3.04 1.20
C GLY A 221 7.29 -3.69 -0.12
N SER A 222 7.36 -2.91 -1.21
CA SER A 222 7.39 -3.42 -2.57
C SER A 222 8.74 -3.24 -3.25
N GLN A 223 8.94 -3.97 -4.35
CA GLN A 223 10.16 -4.01 -5.14
C GLN A 223 10.10 -3.07 -6.34
N ASP A 224 11.21 -2.40 -6.62
CA ASP A 224 11.50 -1.73 -7.88
C ASP A 224 12.12 -2.72 -8.89
N GLU A 225 13.09 -3.53 -8.44
CA GLU A 225 13.82 -4.45 -9.29
C GLU A 225 13.99 -5.83 -8.64
N MET A 226 13.41 -6.85 -9.28
CA MET A 226 13.46 -8.22 -8.78
C MET A 226 14.87 -8.79 -8.72
N LEU A 227 15.75 -8.42 -9.66
CA LEU A 227 17.15 -8.87 -9.65
C LEU A 227 17.91 -8.36 -8.42
N ARG A 228 17.66 -7.12 -7.99
CA ARG A 228 18.27 -6.55 -6.79
C ARG A 228 17.74 -7.22 -5.52
N VAL A 229 16.45 -7.52 -5.47
CA VAL A 229 15.85 -8.32 -4.39
C VAL A 229 16.45 -9.74 -4.32
N ALA A 230 16.64 -10.40 -5.47
CA ALA A 230 17.28 -11.72 -5.51
C ALA A 230 18.74 -11.68 -5.04
N GLN A 231 19.50 -10.65 -5.44
CA GLN A 231 20.86 -10.42 -4.95
C GLN A 231 20.89 -10.20 -3.44
N TYR A 232 19.97 -9.38 -2.91
CA TYR A 232 19.81 -9.14 -1.48
C TYR A 232 19.61 -10.45 -0.70
N TYR A 233 18.85 -11.41 -1.22
CA TYR A 233 18.68 -12.72 -0.57
C TYR A 233 19.98 -13.50 -0.38
N ARG A 234 20.98 -13.29 -1.25
CA ARG A 234 22.29 -13.94 -1.11
C ARG A 234 23.27 -13.17 -0.26
N THR A 235 23.25 -11.85 -0.32
CA THR A 235 24.31 -10.99 0.24
C THR A 235 23.88 -10.26 1.49
N GLY A 236 22.59 -9.93 1.62
CA GLY A 236 22.05 -9.00 2.62
C GLY A 236 22.41 -7.54 2.33
N GLU A 237 22.93 -7.25 1.15
CA GLU A 237 23.32 -5.90 0.71
C GLU A 237 22.07 -5.16 0.20
N ASP A 238 21.70 -4.09 0.89
CA ASP A 238 20.64 -3.18 0.50
C ASP A 238 21.25 -1.93 -0.13
N ALA A 239 21.46 -1.98 -1.45
CA ALA A 239 22.09 -0.91 -2.20
C ALA A 239 21.11 0.25 -2.44
N GLU A 240 21.44 1.44 -1.92
CA GLU A 240 20.63 2.64 -2.06
C GLU A 240 20.87 3.38 -3.39
N PRO A 241 19.87 4.10 -3.92
CA PRO A 241 20.05 5.00 -5.07
C PRO A 241 21.05 6.13 -4.80
N SER A 242 21.29 6.45 -3.53
CA SER A 242 22.28 7.45 -3.08
C SER A 242 23.73 6.98 -3.30
N GLY A 243 23.94 5.68 -3.53
CA GLY A 243 25.24 5.01 -3.52
C GLY A 243 25.65 4.53 -2.12
N GLY A 244 24.79 4.68 -1.10
CA GLY A 244 24.91 4.01 0.19
C GLY A 244 24.61 2.51 0.10
N GLU A 245 24.97 1.79 1.15
CA GLU A 245 24.69 0.37 1.29
C GLU A 245 24.43 0.06 2.76
N GLU A 246 23.29 -0.57 3.04
CA GLU A 246 22.97 -1.13 4.35
C GLU A 246 23.15 -2.65 4.33
N LEU A 247 23.59 -3.22 5.45
CA LEU A 247 23.70 -4.67 5.60
C LEU A 247 22.64 -5.16 6.57
N LEU A 248 21.60 -5.80 6.02
CA LEU A 248 20.50 -6.37 6.78
C LEU A 248 20.39 -7.87 6.44
N PRO A 249 20.56 -8.79 7.42
CA PRO A 249 20.43 -10.22 7.15
C PRO A 249 19.04 -10.57 6.58
N PRO A 250 18.98 -11.14 5.37
CA PRO A 250 17.72 -11.46 4.73
C PRO A 250 17.00 -12.57 5.49
N HIS A 251 15.68 -12.47 5.56
CA HIS A 251 14.84 -13.55 6.08
C HIS A 251 14.88 -14.74 5.11
N GLU A 252 15.03 -15.96 5.65
CA GLU A 252 15.15 -17.19 4.84
C GLU A 252 13.98 -17.42 3.89
N TYR A 253 12.78 -17.01 4.32
CA TYR A 253 11.56 -17.00 3.52
C TYR A 253 11.75 -16.46 2.09
N GLY A 254 12.46 -15.34 1.92
CA GLY A 254 12.58 -14.67 0.62
C GLY A 254 13.29 -15.55 -0.42
N ALA A 255 14.46 -16.09 -0.08
CA ALA A 255 15.19 -17.01 -0.94
C ALA A 255 14.39 -18.30 -1.20
N LEU A 256 13.70 -18.81 -0.17
CA LEU A 256 12.91 -20.04 -0.30
C LEU A 256 11.75 -19.90 -1.30
N VAL A 257 11.19 -18.70 -1.49
CA VAL A 257 10.20 -18.44 -2.54
C VAL A 257 10.81 -18.68 -3.92
N LEU A 258 12.02 -18.17 -4.21
CA LEU A 258 12.68 -18.36 -5.49
C LEU A 258 13.04 -19.84 -5.74
N GLU A 259 13.55 -20.51 -4.71
CA GLU A 259 13.87 -21.94 -4.79
C GLU A 259 12.62 -22.81 -5.00
N TYR A 260 11.48 -22.43 -4.43
CA TYR A 260 10.22 -23.14 -4.63
C TYR A 260 9.67 -22.92 -6.04
N GLU A 261 9.71 -21.66 -6.51
CA GLU A 261 9.25 -21.25 -7.83
C GLU A 261 10.01 -21.99 -8.94
N ASN A 262 11.36 -22.01 -8.85
CA ASN A 262 12.26 -22.56 -9.86
C ASN A 262 12.90 -23.90 -9.45
N LEU A 263 12.23 -24.70 -8.61
CA LEU A 263 12.81 -25.90 -7.99
C LEU A 263 13.54 -26.85 -8.98
N GLU A 264 13.08 -26.94 -10.22
CA GLU A 264 13.72 -27.69 -11.31
C GLU A 264 15.17 -27.35 -11.60
N ASP A 265 15.64 -26.17 -11.18
CA ASP A 265 17.03 -25.72 -11.36
C ASP A 265 17.94 -26.12 -10.20
N PHE A 266 17.34 -26.47 -9.07
CA PHE A 266 18.06 -26.82 -7.86
C PHE A 266 18.18 -28.34 -7.67
N VAL A 267 17.24 -29.12 -8.23
CA VAL A 267 17.20 -30.57 -8.00
C VAL A 267 16.97 -31.38 -9.28
N PRO A 268 17.40 -32.65 -9.33
CA PRO A 268 17.11 -33.54 -10.45
C PRO A 268 15.60 -33.73 -10.66
N LYS A 269 15.18 -33.93 -11.92
CA LYS A 269 13.75 -34.08 -12.29
C LYS A 269 12.98 -35.15 -11.49
N GLN A 270 13.66 -36.23 -11.10
CA GLN A 270 13.07 -37.32 -10.33
C GLN A 270 12.77 -36.94 -8.86
N ASP A 271 13.44 -35.90 -8.36
CA ASP A 271 13.40 -35.44 -6.97
C ASP A 271 12.47 -34.22 -6.81
N LEU A 272 12.04 -33.61 -7.92
CA LEU A 272 11.12 -32.46 -7.94
C LEU A 272 9.86 -32.63 -7.08
N ALA A 273 9.08 -33.68 -7.36
CA ALA A 273 7.81 -33.90 -6.66
C ALA A 273 7.97 -34.11 -5.14
N PRO A 274 8.87 -34.99 -4.66
CA PRO A 274 9.04 -35.19 -3.22
C PRO A 274 9.61 -33.94 -2.51
N LEU A 275 10.57 -33.22 -3.10
CA LEU A 275 11.08 -31.99 -2.49
C LEU A 275 10.07 -30.85 -2.52
N ARG A 276 9.31 -30.68 -3.61
CA ARG A 276 8.24 -29.66 -3.68
C ARG A 276 7.21 -29.85 -2.59
N ALA A 277 6.87 -31.10 -2.24
CA ALA A 277 5.92 -31.37 -1.16
C ALA A 277 6.42 -30.88 0.22
N VAL A 278 7.72 -30.99 0.48
CA VAL A 278 8.35 -30.53 1.72
C VAL A 278 8.37 -29.00 1.76
N LEU A 279 8.93 -28.38 0.72
CA LEU A 279 9.05 -26.92 0.64
C LEU A 279 7.68 -26.25 0.69
N ARG A 280 6.68 -26.81 0.00
CA ARG A 280 5.30 -26.32 0.07
C ARG A 280 4.75 -26.36 1.49
N ALA A 281 4.91 -27.49 2.18
CA ALA A 281 4.40 -27.62 3.55
C ALA A 281 5.13 -26.68 4.51
N HIS A 282 6.43 -26.44 4.30
CA HIS A 282 7.22 -25.47 5.05
C HIS A 282 6.71 -24.04 4.81
N LEU A 283 6.60 -23.61 3.54
CA LEU A 283 6.10 -22.28 3.15
C LEU A 283 4.66 -22.02 3.60
N TYR A 284 3.84 -23.07 3.67
CA TYR A 284 2.44 -22.99 4.12
C TYR A 284 2.31 -23.08 5.64
N GLU A 285 3.42 -23.16 6.38
CA GLU A 285 3.45 -23.24 7.84
C GLU A 285 2.68 -24.48 8.37
N GLU A 286 2.81 -25.61 7.68
CA GLU A 286 2.13 -26.87 8.00
C GLU A 286 3.11 -27.91 8.61
N PRO A 287 3.57 -27.75 9.87
CA PRO A 287 4.66 -28.55 10.44
C PRO A 287 4.37 -30.06 10.48
N ALA A 288 3.10 -30.44 10.60
CA ALA A 288 2.69 -31.84 10.55
C ALA A 288 2.84 -32.43 9.14
N ASN A 289 2.48 -31.66 8.10
CA ASN A 289 2.59 -32.09 6.71
C ASN A 289 4.05 -32.08 6.26
N GLU A 290 4.83 -31.09 6.67
CA GLU A 290 6.27 -31.02 6.42
C GLU A 290 6.98 -32.24 7.01
N LYS A 291 6.69 -32.57 8.28
CA LYS A 291 7.23 -33.76 8.93
C LYS A 291 6.83 -35.06 8.21
N ALA A 292 5.58 -35.14 7.74
CA ALA A 292 5.11 -36.30 6.99
C ALA A 292 5.80 -36.42 5.63
N ALA A 293 5.97 -35.31 4.89
CA ALA A 293 6.68 -35.27 3.62
C ALA A 293 8.16 -35.62 3.79
N MET A 294 8.83 -35.07 4.81
CA MET A 294 10.22 -35.38 5.16
C MET A 294 10.44 -36.86 5.47
N ALA A 295 9.46 -37.55 6.08
CA ALA A 295 9.55 -38.97 6.39
C ALA A 295 9.48 -39.89 5.14
N LEU A 296 9.04 -39.38 4.00
CA LEU A 296 8.98 -40.11 2.73
C LEU A 296 10.26 -39.99 1.91
N LEU A 297 11.15 -39.06 2.27
CA LEU A 297 12.39 -38.81 1.55
C LEU A 297 13.43 -39.91 1.83
N ASN A 298 14.23 -40.21 0.81
CA ASN A 298 15.48 -40.96 1.02
C ASN A 298 16.54 -40.05 1.68
N PRO A 299 17.67 -40.60 2.19
CA PRO A 299 18.69 -39.79 2.87
C PRO A 299 19.30 -38.66 2.04
N GLN A 300 19.42 -38.84 0.72
CA GLN A 300 19.94 -37.80 -0.18
C GLN A 300 18.92 -36.66 -0.32
N GLN A 301 17.67 -36.97 -0.65
CA GLN A 301 16.59 -35.99 -0.77
C GLN A 301 16.38 -35.22 0.54
N ALA A 302 16.50 -35.88 1.69
CA ALA A 302 16.39 -35.23 2.99
C ALA A 302 17.54 -34.26 3.28
N ALA A 303 18.74 -34.52 2.75
CA ALA A 303 19.86 -33.60 2.83
C ALA A 303 19.67 -32.41 1.87
N GLU A 304 19.20 -32.67 0.64
CA GLU A 304 18.88 -31.63 -0.35
C GLU A 304 17.79 -30.69 0.16
N ALA A 305 16.69 -31.21 0.71
CA ALA A 305 15.61 -30.38 1.27
C ALA A 305 16.10 -29.47 2.40
N LYS A 306 16.96 -29.98 3.29
CA LYS A 306 17.57 -29.17 4.36
C LYS A 306 18.53 -28.11 3.82
N GLN A 307 19.24 -28.41 2.73
CA GLN A 307 20.13 -27.44 2.09
C GLN A 307 19.35 -26.29 1.46
N LEU A 308 18.22 -26.58 0.78
CA LEU A 308 17.35 -25.54 0.20
C LEU A 308 16.75 -24.64 1.28
N MET A 309 16.35 -25.21 2.41
CA MET A 309 15.85 -24.42 3.55
C MET A 309 16.96 -23.67 4.32
N ASP A 310 18.25 -23.83 3.96
CA ASP A 310 19.37 -23.13 4.58
C ASP A 310 19.95 -22.08 3.62
N THR A 311 19.45 -20.86 3.72
CA THR A 311 19.87 -19.72 2.88
C THR A 311 21.26 -19.18 3.24
N THR A 312 21.86 -19.67 4.33
CA THR A 312 23.24 -19.34 4.73
C THR A 312 24.27 -20.25 4.09
N SER A 313 23.83 -21.37 3.52
CA SER A 313 24.68 -22.33 2.80
C SER A 313 25.34 -21.69 1.58
N ALA A 314 26.67 -21.83 1.48
CA ALA A 314 27.43 -21.37 0.31
C ALA A 314 26.96 -22.06 -0.98
N THR A 315 26.58 -23.34 -0.90
CA THR A 315 26.03 -24.09 -2.04
C THR A 315 24.71 -23.50 -2.50
N THR A 316 23.81 -23.20 -1.55
CA THR A 316 22.49 -22.61 -1.84
C THR A 316 22.64 -21.24 -2.50
N ARG A 317 23.53 -20.40 -1.96
CA ARG A 317 23.86 -19.09 -2.56
C ARG A 317 24.45 -19.21 -3.97
N GLU A 318 25.29 -20.21 -4.24
CA GLU A 318 25.83 -20.43 -5.59
C GLU A 318 24.73 -20.89 -6.57
N MET A 319 23.77 -21.71 -6.12
CA MET A 319 22.62 -22.11 -6.94
C MET A 319 21.69 -20.93 -7.22
N LEU A 320 21.36 -20.12 -6.22
CA LEU A 320 20.59 -18.88 -6.37
C LEU A 320 21.25 -17.93 -7.37
N ALA A 321 22.57 -17.75 -7.33
CA ALA A 321 23.27 -16.91 -8.30
C ALA A 321 23.17 -17.44 -9.75
N LYS A 322 23.09 -18.77 -9.94
CA LYS A 322 22.87 -19.37 -11.27
C LYS A 322 21.41 -19.22 -11.71
N ASP A 323 20.47 -19.37 -10.79
CA ASP A 323 19.04 -19.15 -11.02
C ASP A 323 18.77 -17.71 -11.46
N GLU A 324 19.35 -16.73 -10.76
CA GLU A 324 19.30 -15.30 -11.10
C GLU A 324 19.69 -15.04 -12.56
N VAL A 325 20.81 -15.60 -13.01
CA VAL A 325 21.30 -15.44 -14.39
C VAL A 325 20.35 -16.10 -15.39
N LYS A 326 19.80 -17.27 -15.05
CA LYS A 326 18.90 -18.03 -15.91
C LYS A 326 17.55 -17.31 -16.09
N HIS A 327 17.01 -16.75 -15.02
CA HIS A 327 15.67 -16.14 -14.95
C HIS A 327 15.68 -14.61 -15.02
N VAL A 328 16.80 -13.98 -15.41
CA VAL A 328 16.95 -12.52 -15.48
C VAL A 328 15.87 -11.82 -16.31
N GLN A 329 15.38 -12.46 -17.39
CA GLN A 329 14.32 -11.90 -18.23
C GLN A 329 12.94 -11.99 -17.57
N ASP A 330 12.66 -13.08 -16.85
CA ASP A 330 11.41 -13.25 -16.11
C ASP A 330 11.34 -12.22 -14.97
N MET A 331 12.45 -12.06 -14.23
CA MET A 331 12.61 -11.02 -13.20
C MET A 331 12.44 -9.60 -13.76
N ALA A 332 13.02 -9.31 -14.93
CA ALA A 332 12.83 -8.02 -15.58
C ALA A 332 11.35 -7.77 -15.96
N GLY A 333 10.63 -8.82 -16.37
CA GLY A 333 9.20 -8.73 -16.72
C GLY A 333 8.27 -8.35 -15.56
N VAL A 334 8.73 -8.47 -14.32
CA VAL A 334 7.98 -8.13 -13.09
C VAL A 334 8.61 -7.00 -12.27
N SER A 335 9.62 -6.34 -12.83
CA SER A 335 10.32 -5.21 -12.21
C SER A 335 9.74 -3.87 -12.69
N PRO A 336 9.18 -3.02 -11.81
CA PRO A 336 8.86 -1.63 -12.13
C PRO A 336 10.01 -0.81 -12.73
N HIS A 337 11.25 -1.15 -12.36
CA HIS A 337 12.47 -0.46 -12.75
C HIS A 337 12.51 -0.12 -14.25
N GLY A 338 12.74 1.16 -14.56
CA GLY A 338 12.81 1.68 -15.93
C GLY A 338 11.46 1.95 -16.59
N HIS A 339 10.34 1.69 -15.91
CA HIS A 339 8.99 1.93 -16.41
C HIS A 339 8.25 3.06 -15.69
N LEU A 340 8.76 3.55 -14.55
CA LEU A 340 8.08 4.51 -13.67
C LEU A 340 8.19 5.96 -14.16
N ALA A 341 9.25 6.30 -14.90
CA ALA A 341 9.50 7.68 -15.38
C ALA A 341 8.37 8.27 -16.26
N THR A 342 7.51 7.42 -16.85
CA THR A 342 6.39 7.85 -17.73
C THR A 342 5.01 7.72 -17.09
N LEU A 343 4.97 7.23 -15.85
CA LEU A 343 3.73 7.05 -15.10
C LEU A 343 3.11 8.42 -14.80
N THR A 344 1.79 8.54 -14.95
CA THR A 344 1.07 9.76 -14.51
C THR A 344 0.01 9.46 -13.46
N THR A 345 -0.20 8.19 -13.15
CA THR A 345 -1.09 7.76 -12.08
C THR A 345 -0.43 8.13 -10.76
N PRO A 346 -1.06 8.92 -9.88
CA PRO A 346 -0.50 9.27 -8.57
C PRO A 346 -0.02 8.03 -7.79
N VAL A 347 1.15 8.11 -7.18
CA VAL A 347 1.78 7.00 -6.43
C VAL A 347 2.06 7.40 -4.99
N TYR A 348 1.76 6.49 -4.07
CA TYR A 348 2.12 6.55 -2.67
C TYR A 348 3.01 5.32 -2.35
N LEU A 349 4.16 5.55 -1.72
CA LEU A 349 5.11 4.51 -1.36
C LEU A 349 5.28 4.44 0.16
N LEU A 350 5.14 3.25 0.74
CA LEU A 350 5.33 3.00 2.17
C LEU A 350 6.19 1.76 2.36
N HIS A 351 7.19 1.81 3.21
CA HIS A 351 8.04 0.66 3.50
C HIS A 351 8.33 0.54 5.00
N GLY A 352 8.57 -0.68 5.47
CA GLY A 352 9.12 -0.92 6.79
C GLY A 352 10.63 -0.77 6.77
N GLU A 353 11.19 0.03 7.67
CA GLU A 353 12.65 0.29 7.70
C GLU A 353 13.47 -0.99 7.90
N GLY A 354 12.98 -1.91 8.73
CA GLY A 354 13.60 -3.20 9.02
C GLY A 354 12.90 -4.36 8.32
N ASP A 355 12.34 -4.12 7.13
CA ASP A 355 11.87 -5.19 6.26
C ASP A 355 13.09 -5.96 5.72
N ASN A 356 13.25 -7.20 6.16
CA ASN A 356 14.32 -8.08 5.71
C ASN A 356 13.84 -9.15 4.72
N ILE A 357 12.67 -8.96 4.10
CA ILE A 357 12.16 -9.78 2.98
C ILE A 357 12.22 -8.98 1.68
N ILE A 358 11.81 -7.72 1.67
CA ILE A 358 12.07 -6.80 0.55
C ILE A 358 12.72 -5.57 1.16
N PRO A 359 13.99 -5.27 0.82
CA PRO A 359 14.70 -4.19 1.48
C PRO A 359 14.08 -2.81 1.19
N ALA A 360 14.26 -1.87 2.12
CA ALA A 360 13.61 -0.56 2.05
C ALA A 360 14.19 0.32 0.93
N ALA A 361 15.42 0.09 0.47
CA ALA A 361 15.96 0.85 -0.66
C ALA A 361 15.16 0.63 -1.95
N GLU A 362 14.43 -0.47 -2.11
CA GLU A 362 13.52 -0.66 -3.26
C GLU A 362 12.50 0.48 -3.36
N THR A 363 11.95 0.94 -2.22
CA THR A 363 11.06 2.12 -2.21
C THR A 363 11.80 3.39 -2.61
N GLN A 364 13.05 3.55 -2.20
CA GLN A 364 13.86 4.71 -2.57
C GLN A 364 14.19 4.70 -4.07
N TRP A 365 14.47 3.53 -4.67
CA TRP A 365 14.66 3.38 -6.11
C TRP A 365 13.41 3.75 -6.89
N MET A 366 12.23 3.26 -6.48
CA MET A 366 10.96 3.68 -7.08
C MET A 366 10.75 5.19 -6.98
N ALA A 367 11.01 5.77 -5.79
CA ALA A 367 10.85 7.20 -5.55
C ALA A 367 11.80 8.06 -6.41
N ALA A 368 13.04 7.59 -6.61
CA ALA A 368 14.04 8.26 -7.43
C ALA A 368 13.69 8.27 -8.93
N GLU A 369 12.99 7.25 -9.42
CA GLU A 369 12.56 7.18 -10.81
C GLU A 369 11.25 7.93 -11.08
N LEU A 370 10.32 7.94 -10.12
CA LEU A 370 8.99 8.53 -10.29
C LEU A 370 9.06 10.04 -10.54
N PRO A 371 8.25 10.59 -11.48
CA PRO A 371 8.12 12.02 -11.64
C PRO A 371 7.60 12.68 -10.36
N HIS A 372 8.12 13.85 -10.00
CA HIS A 372 7.71 14.59 -8.80
C HIS A 372 6.20 14.91 -8.77
N GLN A 373 5.54 15.06 -9.93
CA GLN A 373 4.08 15.29 -9.95
C GLN A 373 3.28 14.02 -9.69
N THR A 374 3.91 12.86 -9.82
CA THR A 374 3.32 11.53 -9.71
C THR A 374 3.52 10.97 -8.31
N LEU A 375 4.73 11.08 -7.74
CA LEU A 375 5.00 10.71 -6.35
C LEU A 375 4.28 11.67 -5.39
N GLN A 376 3.23 11.20 -4.71
CA GLN A 376 2.42 11.99 -3.79
C GLN A 376 2.94 11.97 -2.36
N ALA A 377 3.46 10.82 -1.93
CA ALA A 377 4.12 10.66 -0.64
C ALA A 377 5.00 9.40 -0.64
N GLU A 378 6.06 9.48 0.14
CA GLU A 378 6.99 8.39 0.42
C GLU A 378 7.22 8.35 1.94
N LEU A 379 7.21 7.15 2.52
CA LEU A 379 7.54 6.96 3.93
C LEU A 379 8.22 5.61 4.15
N ILE A 380 9.47 5.63 4.61
CA ILE A 380 10.13 4.48 5.24
C ILE A 380 9.88 4.63 6.74
N SER A 381 9.26 3.62 7.36
CA SER A 381 8.74 3.71 8.72
C SER A 381 9.32 2.63 9.64
N PRO A 382 9.89 2.98 10.81
CA PRO A 382 10.29 2.00 11.82
C PRO A 382 9.08 1.32 12.49
N VAL A 383 7.87 1.85 12.33
CA VAL A 383 6.63 1.33 12.96
C VAL A 383 6.19 0.01 12.33
N LEU A 384 6.50 -0.20 11.05
CA LEU A 384 6.11 -1.39 10.29
C LEU A 384 7.15 -2.51 10.38
N SER A 385 8.28 -2.25 11.04
CA SER A 385 9.38 -3.21 11.19
C SER A 385 9.09 -4.21 12.30
N HIS A 386 9.41 -5.48 12.06
CA HIS A 386 9.52 -6.49 13.12
C HIS A 386 10.91 -6.50 13.78
N LEU A 387 11.88 -5.85 13.16
CA LEU A 387 13.24 -5.66 13.63
C LEU A 387 13.43 -4.24 14.19
N ASP A 388 14.15 -4.14 15.30
CA ASP A 388 14.58 -2.87 15.88
C ASP A 388 16.03 -2.61 15.45
N LEU A 389 16.21 -1.83 14.37
CA LEU A 389 17.52 -1.58 13.77
C LEU A 389 18.39 -0.63 14.61
N ASP A 390 17.76 0.36 15.24
CA ASP A 390 18.45 1.42 16.00
C ASP A 390 18.41 1.21 17.54
N GLY A 391 17.74 0.15 18.01
CA GLY A 391 17.65 -0.22 19.43
C GLY A 391 16.78 0.72 20.29
N HIS A 392 16.04 1.63 19.66
CA HIS A 392 15.21 2.63 20.32
C HIS A 392 13.71 2.46 20.08
N GLY A 393 13.31 1.53 19.20
CA GLY A 393 11.92 1.32 18.82
C GLY A 393 11.23 2.56 18.23
N PRO A 394 10.02 2.41 17.64
CA PRO A 394 9.32 3.53 17.03
C PRO A 394 8.83 4.54 18.06
N GLY A 395 9.13 5.83 17.83
CA GLY A 395 8.65 6.93 18.65
C GLY A 395 7.21 7.34 18.33
N ALA A 396 6.63 8.20 19.19
CA ALA A 396 5.29 8.76 18.95
C ALA A 396 5.21 9.57 17.64
N TRP A 397 6.31 10.21 17.24
CA TRP A 397 6.37 10.94 15.96
C TRP A 397 6.32 10.01 14.75
N ASP A 398 6.91 8.81 14.82
CA ASP A 398 6.87 7.84 13.74
C ASP A 398 5.46 7.26 13.57
N GLN A 399 4.76 7.02 14.69
CA GLN A 399 3.35 6.67 14.68
C GLN A 399 2.50 7.78 14.03
N LEU A 400 2.77 9.04 14.35
CA LEU A 400 2.04 10.18 13.76
C LEU A 400 2.30 10.30 12.25
N LYS A 401 3.54 10.08 11.78
CA LYS A 401 3.86 10.04 10.35
C LYS A 401 3.08 8.93 9.63
N LEU A 402 3.03 7.73 10.21
CA LEU A 402 2.28 6.61 9.64
C LEU A 402 0.77 6.89 9.59
N VAL A 403 0.20 7.42 10.68
CA VAL A 403 -1.21 7.84 10.73
C VAL A 403 -1.49 8.90 9.66
N HIS A 404 -0.62 9.89 9.53
CA HIS A 404 -0.76 10.93 8.50
C HIS A 404 -0.73 10.33 7.10
N PHE A 405 0.19 9.40 6.83
CA PHE A 405 0.29 8.72 5.55
C PHE A 405 -1.02 8.00 5.19
N PHE A 406 -1.57 7.20 6.10
CA PHE A 406 -2.85 6.54 5.89
C PHE A 406 -4.02 7.51 5.74
N ALA A 407 -3.98 8.68 6.40
CA ALA A 407 -4.97 9.73 6.19
C ALA A 407 -4.92 10.31 4.76
N LEU A 408 -3.73 10.42 4.16
CA LEU A 408 -3.58 10.80 2.73
C LEU A 408 -4.21 9.75 1.82
N ILE A 409 -4.02 8.47 2.10
CA ILE A 409 -4.63 7.36 1.33
C ILE A 409 -6.16 7.39 1.43
N LEU A 410 -6.70 7.52 2.64
CA LEU A 410 -8.15 7.65 2.85
C LEU A 410 -8.72 8.84 2.07
N HIS A 411 -8.04 9.99 2.13
CA HIS A 411 -8.46 11.17 1.39
C HIS A 411 -8.40 10.96 -0.13
N ALA A 412 -7.34 10.31 -0.64
CA ALA A 412 -7.21 9.99 -2.06
C ALA A 412 -8.31 9.04 -2.54
N ALA A 413 -8.66 8.03 -1.72
CA ALA A 413 -9.71 7.06 -1.97
C ALA A 413 -11.11 7.67 -1.91
N GLU A 414 -11.35 8.68 -1.06
CA GLU A 414 -12.64 9.38 -0.99
C GLU A 414 -12.93 10.24 -2.24
N GLY A 415 -11.89 10.72 -2.93
CA GLY A 415 -12.04 11.54 -4.13
C GLY A 415 -12.64 10.77 -5.31
N ARG A 416 -13.59 11.40 -6.02
CA ARG A 416 -14.25 10.87 -7.22
C ARG A 416 -13.81 11.60 -8.47
#